data_AF-A0A7S0X8X3-F1
#
_entry.id   AF-A0A7S0X8X3-F1
#
_cell.length_a   1.000
_cell.length_b   1.000
_cell.length_c   1.000
_cell.angle_alpha   90.00
_cell.angle_beta   90.00
_cell.angle_gamma   90.00
#
_symmetry.space_group_name_H-M   'P 1'
#
loop_
_entity.id
_entity.type
_entity.pdbx_description
1 polymer ?
#
loop_
_entity_poly.entity_id
_entity_poly.type
_entity_poly.pdbx_seq_one_letter_code
_entity_poly.pdbx_strand_id
1 'polypeptide(L)'
;DNTTPSPPAPPLHLITMSGLSKRTLLALLLGALLATAAFADTETDALGDDLGDDEGGDDTDPGAGGVPGGGGGMDDYGGGGGGGGDGPSPADPIKGFVQLDDLTFDKVIDGSRNVFVYAYTAYDDVSTGAREALISVGEDLGDQANLLLVKVDIDENTALRTRFGITEEDEAPGRLLLARKVAAKEAITFTKVAIEKDVTVDAVVEEIVAVAGEIGTVPELAPAAAAFVAKPSAAAVKAAEAAVAALPAPEQSGAAYYIKVMNKALAKGADYPATEAARLVRMIEGSALRADKMREFRYRINTLRVFDPSIPKPPAANQAEDGDEDASEDADADADAESKAEL
;
A
#
# COMPACT_ATOMS: atom_id res chain seq x y z
N ASP A 1 -14.49 73.37 -13.56
CA ASP A 1 -14.23 72.84 -12.21
C ASP A 1 -15.28 71.84 -11.78
N ASN A 2 -14.96 70.55 -11.93
CA ASN A 2 -15.70 69.46 -11.31
C ASN A 2 -14.67 68.41 -10.89
N THR A 3 -14.15 68.56 -9.68
CA THR A 3 -13.15 67.66 -9.08
C THR A 3 -13.84 66.87 -7.98
N THR A 4 -14.27 65.66 -8.32
CA THR A 4 -14.72 64.69 -7.33
C THR A 4 -13.51 64.15 -6.56
N PRO A 5 -13.58 64.05 -5.22
CA PRO A 5 -12.48 63.54 -4.41
C PRO A 5 -12.29 62.03 -4.65
N SER A 6 -11.04 61.64 -4.86
CA SER A 6 -10.60 60.25 -5.02
C SER A 6 -10.87 59.45 -3.73
N PRO A 7 -11.39 58.21 -3.82
CA PRO A 7 -11.63 57.39 -2.64
C PRO A 7 -10.30 56.99 -1.95
N PRO A 8 -10.29 56.88 -0.61
CA PRO A 8 -9.09 56.52 0.14
C PRO A 8 -8.63 55.10 -0.22
N ALA A 9 -7.30 54.93 -0.35
CA ALA A 9 -6.68 53.65 -0.64
C ALA A 9 -7.01 52.61 0.44
N PRO A 10 -7.28 51.35 0.06
CA PRO A 10 -7.57 50.30 1.03
C PRO A 10 -6.33 50.00 1.90
N PRO A 11 -6.52 49.63 3.17
CA PRO A 11 -5.42 49.29 4.06
C PRO A 11 -4.68 48.05 3.55
N LEU A 12 -3.36 48.16 3.44
CA LEU A 12 -2.47 47.02 3.21
C LEU A 12 -2.57 46.08 4.41
N HIS A 13 -3.30 44.99 4.27
CA HIS A 13 -3.25 43.89 5.22
C HIS A 13 -1.87 43.26 5.15
N LEU A 14 -1.02 43.60 6.12
CA LEU A 14 0.24 42.93 6.37
C LEU A 14 -0.09 41.48 6.76
N ILE A 15 0.05 40.54 5.82
CA ILE A 15 -0.11 39.11 6.09
C ILE A 15 1.06 38.70 6.98
N THR A 16 0.84 38.69 8.29
CA THR A 16 1.76 38.09 9.25
C THR A 16 1.69 36.58 9.07
N MET A 17 2.67 36.00 8.38
CA MET A 17 2.85 34.55 8.30
C MET A 17 3.34 34.00 9.63
N SER A 18 2.45 33.88 10.61
CA SER A 18 2.72 33.36 11.96
C SER A 18 2.57 31.84 12.09
N GLY A 19 2.58 31.10 10.97
CA GLY A 19 2.32 29.65 10.96
C GLY A 19 3.49 28.75 10.55
N LEU A 20 4.58 29.30 9.99
CA LEU A 20 5.73 28.48 9.66
C LEU A 20 6.58 28.26 10.91
N SER A 21 6.57 27.02 11.39
CA SER A 21 7.51 26.50 12.38
C SER A 21 8.94 26.92 12.01
N LYS A 22 9.72 27.38 12.98
CA LYS A 22 11.15 27.70 12.80
C LYS A 22 11.92 26.54 12.15
N ARG A 23 11.45 25.29 12.30
CA ARG A 23 12.02 24.11 11.65
C ARG A 23 11.76 24.09 10.14
N THR A 24 10.57 24.47 9.68
CA THR A 24 10.23 24.55 8.24
C THR A 24 11.01 25.66 7.55
N LEU A 25 11.19 26.80 8.24
CA LEU A 25 11.99 27.91 7.73
C LEU A 25 13.49 27.54 7.65
N LEU A 26 13.99 26.80 8.65
CA LEU A 26 15.37 26.31 8.67
C LEU A 26 15.62 25.24 7.60
N ALA A 27 14.67 24.33 7.35
CA ALA A 27 14.77 23.31 6.31
C ALA A 27 14.79 23.92 4.89
N LEU A 28 13.97 24.94 4.63
CA LEU A 28 13.99 25.69 3.37
C LEU A 28 15.30 26.47 3.18
N LEU A 29 15.84 27.08 4.24
CA LEU A 29 17.12 27.77 4.20
C LEU A 29 18.32 26.83 4.04
N LEU A 30 18.30 25.65 4.68
CA LEU A 30 19.36 24.64 4.52
C LEU A 30 19.32 24.00 3.12
N GLY A 31 18.12 23.75 2.59
CA GLY A 31 17.95 23.24 1.22
C GLY A 31 18.49 24.21 0.15
N ALA A 32 18.28 25.51 0.33
CA ALA A 32 18.82 26.53 -0.56
C ALA A 32 20.35 26.71 -0.44
N LEU A 33 20.91 26.50 0.75
CA LEU A 33 22.36 26.64 1.00
C LEU A 33 23.17 25.42 0.52
N LEU A 34 22.63 24.20 0.59
CA LEU A 34 23.29 23.00 0.04
C LEU A 34 23.27 22.95 -1.50
N ALA A 35 22.28 23.58 -2.14
CA ALA A 35 22.19 23.61 -3.61
C ALA A 35 23.30 24.44 -4.29
N THR A 36 24.06 25.25 -3.55
CA THR A 36 25.15 26.08 -4.10
C THR A 36 26.56 25.53 -3.84
N ALA A 37 26.72 24.47 -3.04
CA ALA A 37 28.03 23.92 -2.68
C ALA A 37 28.42 22.62 -3.41
N ALA A 38 27.51 22.00 -4.16
CA ALA A 38 27.76 20.73 -4.86
C ALA A 38 27.79 20.91 -6.39
N PHE A 39 28.82 21.61 -6.87
CA PHE A 39 29.27 21.56 -8.27
C PHE A 39 30.80 21.38 -8.25
N ALA A 40 31.22 20.18 -7.86
CA ALA A 40 32.55 19.66 -8.16
C ALA A 40 32.34 18.24 -8.72
N ASP A 41 32.88 18.03 -9.92
CA ASP A 41 32.87 16.83 -10.75
C ASP A 41 32.53 15.51 -10.05
N THR A 42 31.42 14.92 -10.49
CA THR A 42 31.33 13.46 -10.57
C THR A 42 30.89 13.14 -12.00
N GLU A 43 31.85 12.72 -12.82
CA GLU A 43 31.59 11.95 -14.04
C GLU A 43 30.68 10.78 -13.68
N THR A 44 29.43 10.86 -14.09
CA THR A 44 28.52 9.72 -14.09
C THR A 44 28.88 8.87 -15.29
N ASP A 45 29.65 7.83 -15.01
CA ASP A 45 29.89 6.72 -15.92
C ASP A 45 28.54 6.11 -16.34
N ALA A 46 28.42 5.87 -17.64
CA ALA A 46 27.21 5.43 -18.29
C ALA A 46 26.77 4.06 -17.78
N LEU A 47 25.63 4.01 -17.09
CA LEU A 47 24.86 2.77 -16.94
C LEU A 47 24.25 2.45 -18.32
N GLY A 48 24.92 1.55 -19.02
CA GLY A 48 24.49 1.00 -20.29
C GLY A 48 23.12 0.34 -20.18
N ASP A 49 22.22 0.78 -21.06
CA ASP A 49 21.07 0.00 -21.52
C ASP A 49 21.61 -1.24 -22.26
N ASP A 50 21.84 -2.32 -21.53
CA ASP A 50 22.10 -3.65 -22.10
C ASP A 50 20.94 -4.58 -21.71
N LEU A 51 19.78 -4.32 -22.30
CA LEU A 51 18.72 -5.32 -22.43
C LEU A 51 19.02 -6.12 -23.70
N GLY A 52 20.02 -7.00 -23.58
CA GLY A 52 20.36 -7.98 -24.60
C GLY A 52 19.21 -8.95 -24.82
N ASP A 53 18.79 -9.03 -26.08
CA ASP A 53 17.99 -10.10 -26.65
C ASP A 53 18.71 -11.44 -26.43
N ASP A 54 18.28 -12.20 -25.42
CA ASP A 54 18.67 -13.62 -25.27
C ASP A 54 17.77 -14.48 -26.16
N GLU A 55 18.05 -14.42 -27.46
CA GLU A 55 17.60 -15.42 -28.42
C GLU A 55 18.53 -16.64 -28.37
N GLY A 56 17.97 -17.79 -27.96
CA GLY A 56 18.39 -19.09 -28.48
C GLY A 56 19.37 -19.91 -27.65
N GLY A 57 18.84 -20.92 -26.97
CA GLY A 57 19.57 -22.09 -26.47
C GLY A 57 18.57 -23.18 -26.10
N ASP A 58 18.10 -23.93 -27.09
CA ASP A 58 18.57 -25.26 -27.45
C ASP A 58 18.01 -26.36 -26.53
N ASP A 59 16.88 -26.88 -26.99
CA ASP A 59 16.45 -28.27 -26.98
C ASP A 59 17.46 -29.28 -26.41
N THR A 60 17.36 -29.59 -25.12
CA THR A 60 17.67 -30.95 -24.67
C THR A 60 16.64 -31.40 -23.64
N ASP A 61 15.69 -32.18 -24.13
CA ASP A 61 14.88 -33.15 -23.40
C ASP A 61 15.73 -34.40 -23.13
N PRO A 62 16.03 -34.75 -21.86
CA PRO A 62 16.45 -36.09 -21.53
C PRO A 62 15.47 -36.68 -20.52
N GLY A 63 14.54 -37.48 -21.03
CA GLY A 63 14.30 -38.77 -20.42
C GLY A 63 12.90 -39.01 -19.91
N ALA A 64 12.11 -39.60 -20.81
CA ALA A 64 11.02 -40.50 -20.47
C ALA A 64 11.53 -41.65 -19.57
N GLY A 65 11.51 -41.42 -18.26
CA GLY A 65 11.63 -42.45 -17.22
C GLY A 65 10.24 -42.90 -16.78
N GLY A 66 9.65 -43.84 -17.52
CA GLY A 66 8.40 -44.49 -17.13
C GLY A 66 8.54 -45.20 -15.79
N VAL A 67 7.84 -44.72 -14.77
CA VAL A 67 7.67 -45.43 -13.50
C VAL A 67 6.46 -46.36 -13.63
N PRO A 68 6.65 -47.68 -13.54
CA PRO A 68 5.56 -48.64 -13.67
C PRO A 68 4.63 -48.60 -12.45
N GLY A 69 3.34 -48.75 -12.74
CA GLY A 69 2.25 -48.71 -11.77
C GLY A 69 2.44 -49.66 -10.59
N GLY A 70 2.27 -49.09 -9.39
CA GLY A 70 1.97 -49.82 -8.16
C GLY A 70 0.53 -49.56 -7.77
N GLY A 71 -0.39 -50.41 -8.25
CA GLY A 71 -1.74 -50.49 -7.70
C GLY A 71 -1.67 -51.04 -6.28
N GLY A 72 -1.80 -50.15 -5.31
CA GLY A 72 -2.03 -50.48 -3.91
C GLY A 72 -3.41 -49.97 -3.52
N GLY A 73 -4.33 -50.88 -3.24
CA GLY A 73 -5.65 -50.54 -2.73
C GLY A 73 -5.52 -49.66 -1.50
N MET A 74 -6.12 -48.48 -1.55
CA MET A 74 -6.38 -47.68 -0.38
C MET A 74 -7.75 -48.09 0.11
N ASP A 75 -7.70 -49.00 1.07
CA ASP A 75 -8.81 -49.35 1.93
C ASP A 75 -9.39 -48.06 2.52
N ASP A 76 -10.67 -47.89 2.21
CA ASP A 76 -11.69 -47.09 2.85
C ASP A 76 -11.56 -47.17 4.39
N TYR A 77 -10.65 -46.36 4.96
CA TYR A 77 -10.42 -46.27 6.40
C TYR A 77 -10.76 -44.87 6.89
N GLY A 78 -11.91 -44.80 7.53
CA GLY A 78 -12.15 -43.85 8.60
C GLY A 78 -12.90 -42.63 8.12
N GLY A 79 -14.22 -42.66 8.35
CA GLY A 79 -15.00 -41.44 8.52
C GLY A 79 -14.28 -40.54 9.51
N GLY A 80 -13.60 -39.52 8.96
CA GLY A 80 -13.10 -38.40 9.72
C GLY A 80 -14.32 -37.77 10.37
N GLY A 81 -14.45 -37.98 11.68
CA GLY A 81 -15.44 -37.28 12.47
C GLY A 81 -15.33 -35.81 12.11
N GLY A 82 -16.44 -35.23 11.64
CA GLY A 82 -16.56 -33.81 11.42
C GLY A 82 -16.25 -33.13 12.75
N GLY A 83 -14.98 -32.79 12.94
CA GLY A 83 -14.58 -31.83 13.95
C GLY A 83 -15.35 -30.59 13.60
N GLY A 84 -16.32 -30.25 14.45
CA GLY A 84 -17.00 -28.97 14.37
C GLY A 84 -15.89 -27.94 14.34
N GLY A 85 -15.65 -27.39 13.15
CA GLY A 85 -14.52 -26.53 12.88
C GLY A 85 -14.67 -25.34 13.79
N ASP A 86 -13.83 -25.29 14.83
CA ASP A 86 -13.55 -24.03 15.50
C ASP A 86 -13.24 -23.04 14.39
N GLY A 87 -14.10 -22.03 14.26
CA GLY A 87 -13.98 -21.01 13.22
C GLY A 87 -12.59 -20.37 13.24
N PRO A 88 -12.23 -19.62 12.19
CA PRO A 88 -10.91 -18.99 12.10
C PRO A 88 -10.62 -18.19 13.37
N SER A 89 -9.53 -18.53 14.06
CA SER A 89 -9.16 -17.89 15.33
C SER A 89 -8.40 -16.59 15.08
N PRO A 90 -8.62 -15.53 15.88
CA PRO A 90 -7.74 -14.35 15.85
C PRO A 90 -6.24 -14.69 16.02
N ALA A 91 -5.95 -15.78 16.76
CA ALA A 91 -4.59 -16.25 17.00
C ALA A 91 -3.90 -16.83 15.75
N ASP A 92 -4.66 -17.29 14.76
CA ASP A 92 -4.10 -17.89 13.55
C ASP A 92 -3.19 -16.89 12.81
N PRO A 93 -2.09 -17.32 12.18
CA PRO A 93 -1.23 -16.41 11.41
C PRO A 93 -2.02 -15.66 10.32
N ILE A 94 -1.67 -14.41 10.08
CA ILE A 94 -2.19 -13.60 8.97
C ILE A 94 -1.01 -13.27 8.07
N LYS A 95 -1.12 -13.58 6.78
CA LYS A 95 -0.06 -13.29 5.81
C LYS A 95 0.24 -11.78 5.80
N GLY A 96 1.51 -11.41 5.77
CA GLY A 96 1.95 -10.01 5.84
C GLY A 96 2.02 -9.42 7.25
N PHE A 97 1.38 -10.03 8.25
CA PHE A 97 1.48 -9.61 9.66
C PHE A 97 2.58 -10.37 10.39
N VAL A 98 3.32 -9.64 11.24
CA VAL A 98 4.30 -10.22 12.16
C VAL A 98 3.66 -10.32 13.55
N GLN A 99 3.59 -11.53 14.12
CA GLN A 99 3.20 -11.71 15.52
C GLN A 99 4.35 -11.27 16.43
N LEU A 100 4.07 -10.35 17.36
CA LEU A 100 5.04 -9.90 18.35
C LEU A 100 4.50 -10.11 19.78
N ASP A 101 5.44 -10.13 20.72
CA ASP A 101 5.22 -10.31 22.16
C ASP A 101 5.98 -9.23 22.97
N ASP A 102 5.80 -9.23 24.29
CA ASP A 102 6.46 -8.29 25.23
C ASP A 102 8.00 -8.27 25.10
N LEU A 103 8.63 -9.34 24.60
CA LEU A 103 10.10 -9.48 24.50
C LEU A 103 10.66 -9.09 23.13
N THR A 104 9.85 -9.17 22.09
CA THR A 104 10.24 -8.96 20.69
C THR A 104 9.74 -7.64 20.13
N PHE A 105 8.67 -7.07 20.69
CA PHE A 105 8.04 -5.85 20.21
C PHE A 105 9.03 -4.70 20.01
N ASP A 106 9.77 -4.32 21.05
CA ASP A 106 10.76 -3.23 20.99
C ASP A 106 12.02 -3.55 20.19
N LYS A 107 12.26 -4.84 19.87
CA LYS A 107 13.40 -5.24 19.03
C LYS A 107 13.10 -5.11 17.55
N VAL A 108 11.85 -5.34 17.17
CA VAL A 108 11.39 -5.28 15.78
C VAL A 108 10.93 -3.87 15.41
N ILE A 109 10.32 -3.16 16.36
CA ILE A 109 9.81 -1.81 16.16
C ILE A 109 10.88 -0.80 16.62
N ASP A 110 11.78 -0.50 15.69
CA ASP A 110 12.92 0.42 15.89
C ASP A 110 12.64 1.87 15.46
N GLY A 111 11.43 2.14 14.93
CA GLY A 111 11.03 3.44 14.41
C GLY A 111 11.56 3.75 13.01
N SER A 112 12.17 2.79 12.32
CA SER A 112 12.61 2.96 10.92
C SER A 112 11.44 3.08 9.94
N ARG A 113 10.34 2.36 10.23
CA ARG A 113 9.11 2.24 9.42
C ARG A 113 7.87 2.73 10.19
N ASN A 114 6.81 3.03 9.46
CA ASN A 114 5.48 3.16 10.07
C ASN A 114 5.01 1.79 10.55
N VAL A 115 4.25 1.75 11.64
CA VAL A 115 3.80 0.50 12.24
C VAL A 115 2.29 0.54 12.44
N PHE A 116 1.63 -0.51 11.98
CA PHE A 116 0.25 -0.79 12.26
C PHE A 116 0.20 -1.98 13.20
N VAL A 117 -0.36 -1.81 14.40
CA VAL A 117 -0.49 -2.88 15.39
C VAL A 117 -1.95 -3.25 15.53
N TYR A 118 -2.26 -4.50 15.23
CA TYR A 118 -3.52 -5.14 15.56
C TYR A 118 -3.41 -5.78 16.96
N ALA A 119 -4.01 -5.14 17.95
CA ALA A 119 -4.09 -5.66 19.32
C ALA A 119 -5.39 -6.47 19.46
N TYR A 120 -5.27 -7.78 19.64
CA TYR A 120 -6.39 -8.72 19.63
C TYR A 120 -6.44 -9.56 20.91
N THR A 121 -7.61 -10.10 21.21
CA THR A 121 -7.82 -11.15 22.23
C THR A 121 -8.29 -12.43 21.55
N ALA A 122 -7.93 -13.59 22.10
CA ALA A 122 -8.13 -14.88 21.42
C ALA A 122 -9.61 -15.32 21.34
N TYR A 123 -10.46 -14.83 22.23
CA TYR A 123 -11.84 -15.30 22.42
C TYR A 123 -12.89 -14.19 22.23
N ASP A 124 -12.57 -13.16 21.46
CA ASP A 124 -13.44 -12.03 21.21
C ASP A 124 -14.05 -12.04 19.80
N ASP A 125 -15.35 -11.79 19.75
CA ASP A 125 -16.14 -11.71 18.53
C ASP A 125 -15.69 -10.58 17.61
N VAL A 126 -15.27 -9.44 18.18
CA VAL A 126 -14.80 -8.30 17.38
C VAL A 126 -13.46 -8.64 16.72
N SER A 127 -12.54 -9.23 17.49
CA SER A 127 -11.24 -9.68 16.99
C SER A 127 -11.37 -10.78 15.93
N THR A 128 -12.38 -11.65 16.08
CA THR A 128 -12.69 -12.67 15.08
C THR A 128 -13.27 -12.06 13.81
N GLY A 129 -14.21 -11.11 13.94
CA GLY A 129 -14.83 -10.42 12.79
C GLY A 129 -13.83 -9.56 12.01
N ALA A 130 -12.94 -8.85 12.69
CA ALA A 130 -11.93 -8.01 12.04
C ALA A 130 -10.87 -8.81 11.26
N ARG A 131 -10.69 -10.09 11.60
CA ARG A 131 -9.65 -10.96 11.00
C ARG A 131 -9.77 -11.04 9.48
N GLU A 132 -10.97 -11.19 8.96
CA GLU A 132 -11.20 -11.36 7.52
C GLU A 132 -10.70 -10.14 6.74
N ALA A 133 -11.08 -8.93 7.21
CA ALA A 133 -10.58 -7.69 6.63
C ALA A 133 -9.06 -7.57 6.72
N LEU A 134 -8.48 -7.99 7.86
CA LEU A 134 -7.04 -7.94 8.09
C LEU A 134 -6.25 -8.92 7.20
N ILE A 135 -6.84 -10.04 6.77
CA ILE A 135 -6.22 -10.94 5.79
C ILE A 135 -6.01 -10.19 4.47
N SER A 136 -7.05 -9.55 3.94
CA SER A 136 -6.93 -8.77 2.70
C SER A 136 -5.95 -7.60 2.85
N VAL A 137 -5.98 -6.91 4.00
CA VAL A 137 -5.00 -5.86 4.33
C VAL A 137 -3.57 -6.40 4.32
N GLY A 138 -3.36 -7.58 4.91
CA GLY A 138 -2.05 -8.23 4.97
C GLY A 138 -1.50 -8.60 3.60
N GLU A 139 -2.37 -9.04 2.70
CA GLU A 139 -2.02 -9.39 1.32
C GLU A 139 -1.74 -8.16 0.45
N ASP A 140 -2.46 -7.06 0.67
CA ASP A 140 -2.31 -5.83 -0.11
C ASP A 140 -1.18 -4.94 0.39
N LEU A 141 -0.98 -4.88 1.71
CA LEU A 141 -0.08 -3.93 2.36
C LEU A 141 1.17 -4.57 2.98
N GLY A 142 1.21 -5.90 3.14
CA GLY A 142 2.31 -6.59 3.84
C GLY A 142 3.69 -6.43 3.19
N ASP A 143 3.73 -6.14 1.89
CA ASP A 143 4.97 -5.96 1.12
C ASP A 143 5.48 -4.50 1.07
N GLN A 144 4.81 -3.59 1.77
CA GLN A 144 5.22 -2.18 1.77
C GLN A 144 6.51 -1.97 2.57
N ALA A 145 7.55 -1.44 1.91
CA ALA A 145 8.85 -1.22 2.54
C ALA A 145 8.83 -0.24 3.73
N ASN A 146 7.91 0.73 3.72
CA ASN A 146 7.79 1.78 4.74
C ASN A 146 6.72 1.48 5.81
N LEU A 147 6.09 0.30 5.77
CA LEU A 147 5.05 -0.12 6.70
C LEU A 147 5.40 -1.49 7.30
N LEU A 148 5.07 -1.66 8.57
CA LEU A 148 5.14 -2.93 9.27
C LEU A 148 3.76 -3.23 9.84
N LEU A 149 3.16 -4.33 9.39
CA LEU A 149 1.93 -4.86 9.95
C LEU A 149 2.28 -5.82 11.08
N VAL A 150 1.76 -5.56 12.27
CA VAL A 150 2.04 -6.32 13.48
C VAL A 150 0.72 -6.77 14.08
N LYS A 151 0.69 -7.98 14.63
CA LYS A 151 -0.36 -8.39 15.54
C LYS A 151 0.20 -8.79 16.90
N VAL A 152 -0.56 -8.49 17.96
CA VAL A 152 -0.18 -8.74 19.36
C VAL A 152 -1.39 -9.29 20.09
N ASP A 153 -1.20 -10.43 20.76
CA ASP A 153 -2.18 -10.97 21.70
C ASP A 153 -2.07 -10.22 23.02
N ILE A 154 -3.08 -9.43 23.38
CA ILE A 154 -3.00 -8.61 24.60
C ILE A 154 -3.32 -9.38 25.88
N ASP A 155 -3.90 -10.58 25.80
CA ASP A 155 -4.17 -11.44 26.96
C ASP A 155 -2.87 -12.05 27.48
N GLU A 156 -1.98 -12.45 26.56
CA GLU A 156 -0.67 -13.01 26.91
C GLU A 156 0.40 -11.93 27.15
N ASN A 157 0.19 -10.69 26.70
CA ASN A 157 1.19 -9.61 26.71
C ASN A 157 0.75 -8.40 27.56
N THR A 158 0.72 -8.60 28.87
CA THR A 158 0.21 -7.61 29.83
C THR A 158 1.01 -6.30 29.85
N ALA A 159 2.31 -6.31 29.52
CA ALA A 159 3.11 -5.09 29.49
C ALA A 159 2.73 -4.22 28.28
N LEU A 160 2.57 -4.84 27.10
CA LEU A 160 2.04 -4.15 25.90
C LEU A 160 0.61 -3.67 26.11
N ARG A 161 -0.27 -4.48 26.72
CA ARG A 161 -1.63 -4.07 27.10
C ARG A 161 -1.63 -2.78 27.92
N THR A 162 -0.79 -2.73 28.95
CA THR A 162 -0.62 -1.55 29.82
C THR A 162 -0.02 -0.36 29.06
N ARG A 163 1.01 -0.60 28.23
CA ARG A 163 1.67 0.45 27.43
C ARG A 163 0.72 1.11 26.44
N PHE A 164 -0.14 0.33 25.82
CA PHE A 164 -1.18 0.83 24.95
C PHE A 164 -2.37 1.38 25.73
N GLY A 165 -2.37 1.29 27.06
CA GLY A 165 -3.47 1.73 27.91
C GLY A 165 -4.78 1.07 27.54
N ILE A 166 -4.75 -0.22 27.19
CA ILE A 166 -5.96 -1.02 26.96
C ILE A 166 -6.40 -1.51 28.34
N THR A 167 -7.59 -1.11 28.77
CA THR A 167 -8.14 -1.43 30.10
C THR A 167 -9.23 -2.49 30.01
N GLU A 168 -9.62 -3.09 31.14
CA GLU A 168 -10.71 -4.09 31.18
C GLU A 168 -12.07 -3.48 30.80
N GLU A 169 -12.27 -2.18 31.07
CA GLU A 169 -13.48 -1.44 30.63
C GLU A 169 -13.48 -1.19 29.11
N ASP A 170 -12.31 -1.30 28.48
CA ASP A 170 -12.10 -1.17 27.04
C ASP A 170 -12.12 -2.52 26.30
N GLU A 171 -12.33 -3.66 26.98
CA GLU A 171 -12.21 -5.05 26.49
C GLU A 171 -13.19 -5.49 25.39
N ALA A 172 -14.05 -4.59 24.91
CA ALA A 172 -15.10 -4.93 23.94
C ALA A 172 -14.99 -4.16 22.61
N PRO A 173 -13.77 -3.80 22.14
CA PRO A 173 -13.40 -4.28 20.80
C PRO A 173 -11.89 -4.47 20.57
N GLY A 174 -11.54 -5.39 19.65
CA GLY A 174 -10.22 -5.43 18.99
C GLY A 174 -9.78 -4.03 18.55
N ARG A 175 -8.55 -3.63 18.88
CA ARG A 175 -8.07 -2.26 18.65
C ARG A 175 -6.93 -2.22 17.65
N LEU A 176 -6.95 -1.18 16.82
CA LEU A 176 -5.81 -0.80 15.98
C LEU A 176 -5.03 0.29 16.69
N LEU A 177 -3.73 0.13 16.68
CA LEU A 177 -2.81 1.17 17.12
C LEU A 177 -1.97 1.54 15.91
N LEU A 178 -2.13 2.77 15.48
CA LEU A 178 -1.34 3.34 14.41
C LEU A 178 -0.14 4.06 15.03
N ALA A 179 1.05 3.55 14.77
CA ALA A 179 2.29 4.23 15.10
C ALA A 179 2.87 4.88 13.84
N ARG A 180 3.01 6.19 13.90
CA ARG A 180 3.73 6.95 12.89
C ARG A 180 5.21 7.05 13.25
N LYS A 181 6.06 6.98 12.25
CA LYS A 181 7.45 7.44 12.36
C LYS A 181 7.47 8.91 12.78
N VAL A 182 7.90 9.19 14.00
CA VAL A 182 8.26 10.54 14.46
C VAL A 182 9.78 10.66 14.32
N ALA A 183 10.26 11.70 13.65
CA ALA A 183 11.64 11.84 13.18
C ALA A 183 12.70 11.35 14.19
N ALA A 184 13.42 10.27 13.81
CA ALA A 184 14.71 9.69 14.25
C ALA A 184 15.11 9.62 15.74
N LYS A 185 14.47 10.34 16.67
CA LYS A 185 14.88 10.44 18.09
C LYS A 185 13.73 10.65 19.08
N GLU A 186 12.49 10.74 18.62
CA GLU A 186 11.33 10.93 19.50
C GLU A 186 10.60 9.60 19.75
N ALA A 187 9.94 9.49 20.90
CA ALA A 187 9.20 8.30 21.28
C ALA A 187 8.10 7.99 20.24
N ILE A 188 7.97 6.72 19.86
CA ILE A 188 6.89 6.26 18.96
C ILE A 188 5.56 6.54 19.65
N THR A 189 4.76 7.40 19.01
CA THR A 189 3.41 7.73 19.50
C THR A 189 2.41 6.85 18.78
N PHE A 190 1.61 6.13 19.56
CA PHE A 190 0.52 5.30 19.06
C PHE A 190 -0.80 6.07 19.17
N THR A 191 -1.51 6.18 18.05
CA THR A 191 -2.89 6.66 18.00
C THR A 191 -3.80 5.44 18.07
N LYS A 192 -4.74 5.46 19.01
CA LYS A 192 -5.76 4.40 19.13
C LYS A 192 -6.87 4.63 18.11
N VAL A 193 -7.21 3.58 17.38
CA VAL A 193 -8.38 3.52 16.52
C VAL A 193 -9.20 2.31 16.96
N ALA A 194 -10.47 2.55 17.29
CA ALA A 194 -11.39 1.48 17.64
C ALA A 194 -11.85 0.78 16.36
N ILE A 195 -11.92 -0.54 16.39
CA ILE A 195 -12.50 -1.35 15.31
C ILE A 195 -13.86 -1.84 15.76
N GLU A 196 -14.82 -1.90 14.85
CA GLU A 196 -16.09 -2.59 15.08
C GLU A 196 -16.02 -4.03 14.55
N LYS A 197 -16.90 -4.91 15.04
CA LYS A 197 -16.94 -6.33 14.62
C LYS A 197 -16.95 -6.51 13.11
N ASP A 198 -17.65 -5.62 12.41
CA ASP A 198 -17.88 -5.69 10.96
C ASP A 198 -17.03 -4.65 10.21
N VAL A 199 -15.78 -4.42 10.65
CA VAL A 199 -14.89 -3.49 9.96
C VAL A 199 -14.65 -3.95 8.53
N THR A 200 -14.73 -3.00 7.61
CA THR A 200 -14.45 -3.26 6.20
C THR A 200 -12.96 -3.14 5.92
N VAL A 201 -12.48 -3.85 4.90
CA VAL A 201 -11.11 -3.70 4.38
C VAL A 201 -10.79 -2.24 4.10
N ASP A 202 -11.71 -1.52 3.46
CA ASP A 202 -11.52 -0.11 3.10
C ASP A 202 -11.30 0.80 4.31
N ALA A 203 -12.05 0.60 5.41
CA ALA A 203 -11.88 1.39 6.63
C ALA A 203 -10.51 1.17 7.25
N VAL A 204 -10.03 -0.08 7.31
CA VAL A 204 -8.67 -0.37 7.82
C VAL A 204 -7.60 0.22 6.92
N VAL A 205 -7.76 0.08 5.59
CA VAL A 205 -6.82 0.63 4.61
C VAL A 205 -6.77 2.15 4.69
N GLU A 206 -7.90 2.84 4.85
CA GLU A 206 -7.95 4.30 4.96
C GLU A 206 -7.13 4.81 6.16
N GLU A 207 -7.30 4.17 7.31
CA GLU A 207 -6.56 4.47 8.54
C GLU A 207 -5.05 4.21 8.39
N ILE A 208 -4.66 3.10 7.74
CA ILE A 208 -3.26 2.82 7.44
C ILE A 208 -2.69 3.87 6.48
N VAL A 209 -3.42 4.19 5.41
CA VAL A 209 -2.99 5.14 4.38
C VAL A 209 -2.85 6.56 4.94
N ALA A 210 -3.71 6.96 5.88
CA ALA A 210 -3.59 8.24 6.57
C ALA A 210 -2.25 8.42 7.30
N VAL A 211 -1.62 7.31 7.70
CA VAL A 211 -0.36 7.30 8.47
C VAL A 211 0.85 6.96 7.60
N ALA A 212 0.77 5.88 6.82
CA ALA A 212 1.87 5.36 6.02
C ALA A 212 1.93 5.93 4.59
N GLY A 213 0.88 6.63 4.16
CA GLY A 213 0.72 7.05 2.77
C GLY A 213 0.08 5.96 1.91
N GLU A 214 -0.21 6.32 0.65
CA GLU A 214 -0.78 5.36 -0.29
C GLU A 214 0.23 4.28 -0.68
N ILE A 215 -0.31 3.12 -1.05
CA ILE A 215 0.47 1.96 -1.41
C ILE A 215 1.43 2.27 -2.56
N GLY A 216 2.73 2.07 -2.36
CA GLY A 216 3.76 2.36 -3.36
C GLY A 216 4.12 3.82 -3.52
N THR A 217 3.62 4.71 -2.64
CA THR A 217 4.05 6.11 -2.58
C THR A 217 5.14 6.31 -1.55
N VAL A 218 5.96 7.34 -1.75
CA VAL A 218 6.98 7.77 -0.78
C VAL A 218 6.63 9.20 -0.39
N PRO A 219 5.96 9.42 0.75
CA PRO A 219 5.48 10.75 1.16
C PRO A 219 6.57 11.82 1.17
N GLU A 220 7.80 11.45 1.51
CA GLU A 220 8.99 12.30 1.52
C GLU A 220 9.34 12.88 0.14
N LEU A 221 8.92 12.21 -0.95
CA LEU A 221 9.12 12.68 -2.33
C LEU A 221 7.97 13.50 -2.88
N ALA A 222 6.82 13.56 -2.20
CA ALA A 222 5.67 14.35 -2.65
C ALA A 222 6.03 15.84 -2.88
N PRO A 223 6.83 16.52 -2.02
CA PRO A 223 7.26 17.88 -2.30
C PRO A 223 8.13 18.01 -3.56
N ALA A 224 8.99 17.03 -3.84
CA ALA A 224 9.84 17.02 -5.04
C ALA A 224 9.02 16.78 -6.31
N ALA A 225 8.04 15.87 -6.26
CA ALA A 225 7.08 15.64 -7.34
C ALA A 225 6.25 16.89 -7.63
N ALA A 226 5.70 17.54 -6.60
CA ALA A 226 4.93 18.78 -6.76
C ALA A 226 5.78 19.92 -7.36
N ALA A 227 7.03 20.08 -6.91
CA ALA A 227 7.96 21.06 -7.47
C ALA A 227 8.28 20.78 -8.95
N PHE A 228 8.44 19.51 -9.31
CA PHE A 228 8.61 19.10 -10.71
C PHE A 228 7.37 19.41 -11.55
N VAL A 229 6.17 19.08 -11.10
CA VAL A 229 4.92 19.36 -11.83
C VAL A 229 4.73 20.86 -12.06
N ALA A 230 5.05 21.68 -11.06
CA ALA A 230 4.97 23.14 -11.17
C ALA A 230 5.98 23.73 -12.16
N LYS A 231 7.18 23.13 -12.26
CA LYS A 231 8.25 23.58 -13.17
C LYS A 231 9.10 22.40 -13.66
N PRO A 232 8.65 21.68 -14.71
CA PRO A 232 9.37 20.53 -15.23
C PRO A 232 10.75 20.95 -15.75
N SER A 233 11.82 20.42 -15.16
CA SER A 233 13.20 20.72 -15.57
C SER A 233 14.18 19.65 -15.09
N ALA A 234 15.34 19.54 -15.75
CA ALA A 234 16.43 18.65 -15.31
C ALA A 234 16.93 18.99 -13.89
N ALA A 235 16.88 20.27 -13.49
CA ALA A 235 17.22 20.68 -12.13
C ALA A 235 16.25 20.12 -11.09
N ALA A 236 14.95 20.07 -11.40
CA ALA A 236 13.95 19.45 -10.53
C ALA A 236 14.17 17.93 -10.40
N VAL A 237 14.57 17.25 -11.50
CA VAL A 237 14.94 15.83 -11.45
C VAL A 237 16.14 15.60 -10.53
N LYS A 238 17.22 16.38 -10.70
CA LYS A 238 18.41 16.28 -9.84
C LYS A 238 18.10 16.52 -8.35
N ALA A 239 17.19 17.45 -8.06
CA ALA A 239 16.73 17.69 -6.70
C ALA A 239 15.96 16.48 -6.14
N ALA A 240 15.11 15.84 -6.95
CA ALA A 240 14.42 14.62 -6.57
C ALA A 240 15.41 13.46 -6.35
N GLU A 241 16.42 13.29 -7.21
CA GLU A 241 17.47 12.27 -7.04
C GLU A 241 18.22 12.43 -5.72
N ALA A 242 18.55 13.67 -5.35
CA ALA A 242 19.17 13.96 -4.05
C ALA A 242 18.24 13.60 -2.88
N ALA A 243 16.93 13.83 -3.02
CA ALA A 243 15.95 13.41 -2.02
C ALA A 243 15.86 11.87 -1.93
N VAL A 244 15.87 11.16 -3.06
CA VAL A 244 15.92 9.68 -3.10
C VAL A 244 17.17 9.15 -2.40
N ALA A 245 18.34 9.71 -2.66
CA ALA A 245 19.59 9.29 -2.05
C ALA A 245 19.62 9.50 -0.52
N ALA A 246 18.79 10.41 0.00
CA ALA A 246 18.65 10.64 1.44
C ALA A 246 17.68 9.66 2.12
N LEU A 247 16.91 8.87 1.37
CA LEU A 247 15.99 7.89 1.92
C LEU A 247 16.72 6.65 2.45
N PRO A 248 16.14 5.93 3.43
CA PRO A 248 16.59 4.59 3.81
C PRO A 248 16.62 3.66 2.59
N ALA A 249 17.60 2.76 2.54
CA ALA A 249 17.78 1.81 1.43
C ALA A 249 16.50 1.04 1.01
N PRO A 250 15.63 0.57 1.93
CA PRO A 250 14.38 -0.10 1.55
C PRO A 250 13.40 0.78 0.76
N GLU A 251 13.41 2.11 0.99
CA GLU A 251 12.51 3.06 0.34
C GLU A 251 13.04 3.54 -1.03
N GLN A 252 14.35 3.39 -1.27
CA GLN A 252 15.00 3.84 -2.51
C GLN A 252 14.51 3.09 -3.76
N SER A 253 14.16 1.81 -3.62
CA SER A 253 13.67 0.99 -4.74
C SER A 253 12.33 1.49 -5.27
N GLY A 254 11.40 1.85 -4.37
CA GLY A 254 10.11 2.48 -4.72
C GLY A 254 10.32 3.90 -5.26
N ALA A 255 11.26 4.64 -4.69
CA ALA A 255 11.60 5.99 -5.09
C ALA A 255 12.20 6.11 -6.50
N ALA A 256 12.94 5.10 -6.98
CA ALA A 256 13.54 5.11 -8.32
C ALA A 256 12.51 5.32 -9.44
N TYR A 257 11.27 4.87 -9.24
CA TYR A 257 10.20 5.07 -10.22
C TYR A 257 9.79 6.54 -10.37
N TYR A 258 9.88 7.37 -9.31
CA TYR A 258 9.62 8.81 -9.40
C TYR A 258 10.53 9.49 -10.42
N ILE A 259 11.83 9.19 -10.35
CA ILE A 259 12.84 9.74 -11.27
C ILE A 259 12.55 9.31 -12.70
N LYS A 260 12.14 8.04 -12.89
CA LYS A 260 11.74 7.52 -14.20
C LYS A 260 10.55 8.28 -14.77
N VAL A 261 9.52 8.54 -13.95
CA VAL A 261 8.33 9.30 -14.35
C VAL A 261 8.70 10.73 -14.73
N MET A 262 9.50 11.42 -13.91
CA MET A 262 9.96 12.78 -14.20
C MET A 262 10.74 12.86 -15.53
N ASN A 263 11.68 11.95 -15.76
CA ASN A 263 12.46 11.89 -17.00
C ASN A 263 11.57 11.61 -18.22
N LYS A 264 10.60 10.71 -18.10
CA LYS A 264 9.64 10.45 -19.18
C LYS A 264 8.71 11.63 -19.42
N ALA A 265 8.29 12.36 -18.39
CA ALA A 265 7.52 13.58 -18.55
C ALA A 265 8.32 14.71 -19.23
N LEU A 266 9.63 14.83 -18.95
CA LEU A 266 10.49 15.76 -19.71
C LEU A 266 10.61 15.38 -21.19
N ALA A 267 10.73 14.08 -21.48
CA ALA A 267 10.92 13.60 -22.85
C ALA A 267 9.62 13.57 -23.67
N LYS A 268 8.50 13.22 -23.05
CA LYS A 268 7.21 12.95 -23.72
C LYS A 268 6.16 14.03 -23.49
N GLY A 269 6.38 14.95 -22.55
CA GLY A 269 5.44 15.99 -22.17
C GLY A 269 4.71 15.71 -20.85
N ALA A 270 4.03 16.75 -20.35
CA ALA A 270 3.38 16.75 -19.04
C ALA A 270 2.24 15.72 -18.92
N ASP A 271 1.63 15.29 -20.02
CA ASP A 271 0.53 14.32 -20.04
C ASP A 271 0.99 12.85 -19.87
N TYR A 272 2.32 12.62 -19.77
CA TYR A 272 2.87 11.28 -19.61
C TYR A 272 2.29 10.52 -18.40
N PRO A 273 2.18 11.10 -17.19
CA PRO A 273 1.67 10.36 -16.04
C PRO A 273 0.25 9.83 -16.24
N ALA A 274 -0.65 10.68 -16.74
CA ALA A 274 -2.03 10.29 -17.05
C ALA A 274 -2.09 9.19 -18.13
N THR A 275 -1.30 9.34 -19.19
CA THR A 275 -1.25 8.36 -20.30
C THR A 275 -0.72 7.00 -19.83
N GLU A 276 0.33 6.99 -19.01
CA GLU A 276 0.88 5.76 -18.46
C GLU A 276 -0.08 5.10 -17.46
N ALA A 277 -0.74 5.87 -16.61
CA ALA A 277 -1.73 5.33 -15.67
C ALA A 277 -2.89 4.65 -16.41
N ALA A 278 -3.44 5.31 -17.44
CA ALA A 278 -4.49 4.71 -18.28
C ALA A 278 -4.04 3.44 -19.02
N ARG A 279 -2.74 3.33 -19.36
CA ARG A 279 -2.18 2.09 -19.91
C ARG A 279 -2.16 0.98 -18.85
N LEU A 280 -1.67 1.28 -17.64
CA LEU A 280 -1.57 0.30 -16.55
C LEU A 280 -2.94 -0.18 -16.08
N VAL A 281 -3.94 0.71 -15.97
CA VAL A 281 -5.32 0.34 -15.64
C VAL A 281 -5.87 -0.66 -16.65
N ARG A 282 -5.75 -0.37 -17.95
CA ARG A 282 -6.18 -1.32 -19.01
C ARG A 282 -5.46 -2.66 -18.95
N MET A 283 -4.21 -2.69 -18.51
CA MET A 283 -3.49 -3.96 -18.31
C MET A 283 -4.03 -4.74 -17.12
N ILE A 284 -4.39 -4.08 -16.03
CA ILE A 284 -5.02 -4.74 -14.87
C ILE A 284 -6.39 -5.29 -15.25
N GLU A 285 -7.21 -4.50 -15.95
CA GLU A 285 -8.58 -4.90 -16.33
C GLU A 285 -8.60 -5.95 -17.45
N GLY A 286 -7.67 -5.87 -18.40
CA GLY A 286 -7.71 -6.65 -19.64
C GLY A 286 -6.87 -7.92 -19.65
N SER A 287 -6.15 -8.25 -18.58
CA SER A 287 -5.29 -9.45 -18.58
C SER A 287 -5.28 -10.20 -17.26
N ALA A 288 -5.23 -11.53 -17.34
CA ALA A 288 -5.00 -12.44 -16.21
C ALA A 288 -3.54 -12.32 -15.73
N LEU A 289 -3.22 -11.18 -15.13
CA LEU A 289 -1.91 -10.92 -14.53
C LEU A 289 -1.77 -11.73 -13.25
N ARG A 290 -0.56 -12.23 -13.00
CA ARG A 290 -0.20 -12.77 -11.68
C ARG A 290 -0.36 -11.67 -10.62
N ALA A 291 -0.75 -12.06 -9.40
CA ALA A 291 -1.00 -11.15 -8.28
C ALA A 291 0.15 -10.14 -8.05
N ASP A 292 1.40 -10.58 -8.10
CA ASP A 292 2.56 -9.71 -7.92
C ASP A 292 2.68 -8.64 -9.00
N LYS A 293 2.30 -8.97 -10.24
CA LYS A 293 2.34 -8.03 -11.35
C LYS A 293 1.22 -6.99 -11.25
N MET A 294 0.03 -7.41 -10.81
CA MET A 294 -1.06 -6.50 -10.49
C MET A 294 -0.64 -5.52 -9.39
N ARG A 295 -0.05 -6.03 -8.31
CA ARG A 295 0.48 -5.23 -7.19
C ARG A 295 1.49 -4.19 -7.68
N GLU A 296 2.44 -4.61 -8.51
CA GLU A 296 3.42 -3.70 -9.12
C GLU A 296 2.76 -2.58 -9.95
N PHE A 297 1.73 -2.90 -10.74
CA PHE A 297 1.01 -1.88 -11.52
C PHE A 297 0.25 -0.91 -10.62
N ARG A 298 -0.34 -1.38 -9.52
CA ARG A 298 -0.98 -0.50 -8.54
C ARG A 298 0.00 0.45 -7.88
N TYR A 299 1.17 -0.05 -7.46
CA TYR A 299 2.24 0.80 -6.92
C TYR A 299 2.61 1.92 -7.89
N ARG A 300 2.77 1.57 -9.17
CA ARG A 300 3.09 2.53 -10.22
C ARG A 300 1.96 3.53 -10.44
N ILE A 301 0.70 3.10 -10.50
CA ILE A 301 -0.45 3.99 -10.64
C ILE A 301 -0.51 4.98 -9.47
N ASN A 302 -0.37 4.51 -8.23
CA ASN A 302 -0.36 5.39 -7.06
C ASN A 302 0.80 6.37 -7.07
N THR A 303 2.00 5.97 -7.54
CA THR A 303 3.10 6.92 -7.76
C THR A 303 2.75 7.97 -8.83
N LEU A 304 2.13 7.57 -9.94
CA LEU A 304 1.72 8.49 -11.00
C LEU A 304 0.69 9.51 -10.49
N ARG A 305 -0.21 9.09 -9.59
CA ARG A 305 -1.19 9.97 -8.91
C ARG A 305 -0.55 11.08 -8.09
N VAL A 306 0.69 10.92 -7.63
CA VAL A 306 1.45 12.00 -6.96
C VAL A 306 1.78 13.14 -7.94
N PHE A 307 1.96 12.84 -9.23
CA PHE A 307 2.19 13.84 -10.27
C PHE A 307 0.90 14.42 -10.83
N ASP A 308 -0.18 13.63 -10.85
CA ASP A 308 -1.48 14.05 -11.33
C ASP A 308 -2.61 13.44 -10.46
N PRO A 309 -3.14 14.20 -9.49
CA PRO A 309 -4.20 13.74 -8.60
C PRO A 309 -5.54 13.44 -9.31
N SER A 310 -5.71 13.81 -10.58
CA SER A 310 -6.92 13.50 -11.36
C SER A 310 -6.95 12.04 -11.84
N ILE A 311 -5.81 11.34 -11.80
CA ILE A 311 -5.72 9.92 -12.16
C ILE A 311 -6.57 9.10 -11.16
N PRO A 312 -7.46 8.20 -11.64
CA PRO A 312 -8.30 7.38 -10.78
C PRO A 312 -7.47 6.41 -9.93
N LYS A 313 -7.98 6.08 -8.73
CA LYS A 313 -7.40 5.03 -7.87
C LYS A 313 -7.41 3.70 -8.65
N PRO A 314 -6.34 2.88 -8.54
CA PRO A 314 -6.37 1.56 -9.16
C PRO A 314 -7.49 0.69 -8.56
N PRO A 315 -8.04 -0.26 -9.33
CA PRO A 315 -9.02 -1.23 -8.82
C PRO A 315 -8.42 -2.09 -7.69
N ALA A 316 -9.24 -2.49 -6.72
CA ALA A 316 -8.84 -3.31 -5.57
C ALA A 316 -8.46 -4.75 -5.95
N ALA A 317 -7.66 -5.46 -5.12
CA ALA A 317 -7.18 -6.84 -5.38
C ALA A 317 -8.28 -7.83 -5.69
N ASN A 318 -9.35 -7.77 -4.91
CA ASN A 318 -10.28 -8.86 -4.82
C ASN A 318 -11.49 -8.72 -5.76
N GLN A 319 -11.54 -7.68 -6.59
CA GLN A 319 -12.66 -7.48 -7.54
C GLN A 319 -12.55 -8.35 -8.81
N ALA A 320 -11.50 -9.16 -8.95
CA ALA A 320 -11.23 -9.90 -10.18
C ALA A 320 -11.68 -11.38 -10.15
N GLU A 321 -12.09 -11.94 -9.01
CA GLU A 321 -12.34 -13.40 -8.90
C GLU A 321 -13.82 -13.80 -8.71
N ASP A 322 -14.72 -12.90 -8.30
CA ASP A 322 -16.14 -13.26 -8.09
C ASP A 322 -17.00 -13.26 -9.38
N GLY A 323 -16.37 -13.40 -10.55
CA GLY A 323 -16.97 -13.05 -11.84
C GLY A 323 -17.56 -14.17 -12.70
N ASP A 324 -17.37 -15.45 -12.38
CA ASP A 324 -17.70 -16.54 -13.34
C ASP A 324 -18.17 -17.87 -12.70
N GLU A 325 -18.70 -17.86 -11.47
CA GLU A 325 -19.45 -19.01 -10.94
C GLU A 325 -20.95 -18.64 -10.86
N ASP A 326 -21.82 -19.52 -11.37
CA ASP A 326 -23.30 -19.45 -11.34
C ASP A 326 -24.06 -18.63 -12.40
N ALA A 327 -23.80 -18.88 -13.69
CA ALA A 327 -24.80 -18.63 -14.74
C ALA A 327 -25.14 -19.87 -15.61
N SER A 328 -24.82 -21.09 -15.17
CA SER A 328 -25.09 -22.30 -15.95
C SER A 328 -25.95 -23.38 -15.28
N GLU A 329 -26.67 -23.08 -14.20
CA GLU A 329 -27.73 -23.98 -13.69
C GLU A 329 -29.12 -23.40 -13.99
N ASP A 330 -29.99 -24.28 -14.48
CA ASP A 330 -31.44 -24.13 -14.69
C ASP A 330 -31.92 -23.47 -16.00
N ALA A 331 -31.63 -24.13 -17.13
CA ALA A 331 -32.45 -24.02 -18.35
C ALA A 331 -33.16 -25.33 -18.75
N ASP A 332 -33.24 -26.32 -17.86
CA ASP A 332 -33.96 -27.58 -18.08
C ASP A 332 -35.09 -27.76 -17.06
N ALA A 333 -36.19 -27.03 -17.22
CA ALA A 333 -37.46 -27.40 -16.61
C ALA A 333 -38.66 -27.03 -17.51
N ASP A 334 -39.39 -28.07 -17.88
CA ASP A 334 -40.81 -28.08 -18.24
C ASP A 334 -41.25 -27.55 -19.61
N ALA A 335 -40.94 -28.33 -20.64
CA ALA A 335 -41.78 -28.46 -21.82
C ALA A 335 -42.66 -29.71 -21.71
N ASP A 336 -43.69 -29.69 -20.86
CA ASP A 336 -44.75 -30.70 -20.92
C ASP A 336 -46.13 -30.15 -20.49
N ALA A 337 -47.14 -30.55 -21.27
CA ALA A 337 -48.58 -30.46 -21.04
C ALA A 337 -49.30 -29.09 -21.16
N GLU A 338 -50.01 -28.89 -22.28
CA GLU A 338 -51.49 -29.02 -22.26
C GLU A 338 -52.10 -28.98 -23.66
N SER A 339 -52.43 -30.18 -24.15
CA SER A 339 -53.47 -30.41 -25.15
C SER A 339 -54.85 -30.43 -24.47
N LYS A 340 -55.77 -29.54 -24.84
CA LYS A 340 -57.21 -29.82 -25.11
C LYS A 340 -58.06 -28.55 -25.09
N ALA A 341 -58.58 -28.19 -26.26
CA ALA A 341 -59.97 -27.73 -26.42
C ALA A 341 -60.34 -27.81 -27.90
N GLU A 342 -60.96 -28.94 -28.30
CA GLU A 342 -61.78 -29.03 -29.50
C GLU A 342 -63.17 -28.41 -29.25
N LEU A 343 -63.66 -27.73 -30.29
CA LEU A 343 -65.02 -27.71 -30.86
C LEU A 343 -66.20 -28.23 -30.02
#